data_AF-A0A943FE60-F1
#
_entry.id   AF-A0A943FE60-F1
#
_cell.length_a   1.000
_cell.length_b   1.000
_cell.length_c   1.000
_cell.angle_alpha   90.00
_cell.angle_beta   90.00
_cell.angle_gamma   90.00
#
_symmetry.space_group_name_H-M   'P 1'
#
loop_
_entity.id
_entity.type
_entity.pdbx_description
1 polymer ?
#
loop_
_entity_poly.entity_id
_entity_poly.type
_entity_poly.pdbx_seq_one_letter_code
_entity_poly.pdbx_strand_id
1 'polypeptide(L)' 'MSFRVQLSHDVLCARQARNWTQPYVADSISITLRQYQNIESGRCTPRTDTFLKLVYLFGLDIEKYKKGFILHVPLPAYRK' A
#
# COMPACT_ATOMS: atom_id res chain seq x y z
N MET A 1 -10.24 -9.17 7.02
CA MET A 1 -9.30 -9.40 5.90
C MET A 1 -7.88 -9.14 6.40
N SER A 2 -6.88 -9.87 5.90
CA SER A 2 -5.48 -9.61 6.26
C SER A 2 -4.98 -8.33 5.60
N PHE A 3 -4.00 -7.65 6.22
CA PHE A 3 -3.36 -6.44 5.68
C PHE A 3 -2.93 -6.61 4.22
N ARG A 4 -2.34 -7.77 3.90
CA ARG A 4 -1.84 -8.09 2.56
C ARG A 4 -2.93 -8.07 1.50
N VAL A 5 -4.08 -8.70 1.79
CA VAL A 5 -5.22 -8.78 0.86
C VAL A 5 -5.87 -7.41 0.65
N GLN A 6 -6.00 -6.65 1.74
CA GLN A 6 -6.57 -5.30 1.68
C GLN A 6 -5.68 -4.36 0.86
N LEU A 7 -4.38 -4.33 1.14
CA LEU A 7 -3.43 -3.48 0.42
C LEU A 7 -3.36 -3.84 -1.07
N SER A 8 -3.29 -5.13 -1.42
CA SER A 8 -3.21 -5.55 -2.82
C SER A 8 -4.43 -5.11 -3.62
N HIS A 9 -5.61 -5.22 -3.01
CA HIS A 9 -6.87 -4.77 -3.61
C HIS A 9 -6.91 -3.25 -3.79
N ASP A 10 -6.56 -2.50 -2.74
CA ASP A 10 -6.56 -1.03 -2.78
C ASP A 10 -5.60 -0.48 -3.86
N VAL A 11 -4.41 -1.06 -3.98
CA VAL A 11 -3.41 -0.71 -5.00
C VAL A 11 -3.93 -1.02 -6.40
N LEU A 12 -4.52 -2.20 -6.62
CA LEU A 12 -5.09 -2.59 -7.91
C LEU A 12 -6.18 -1.61 -8.34
N CYS A 13 -7.15 -1.34 -7.47
CA CYS A 13 -8.25 -0.42 -7.75
C CYS A 13 -7.73 1.00 -8.01
N ALA A 14 -6.79 1.49 -7.22
CA ALA A 14 -6.22 2.83 -7.37
C ALA A 14 -5.43 3.00 -8.68
N ARG A 15 -4.72 1.95 -9.12
CA ARG A 15 -4.02 1.94 -10.41
C ARG A 15 -5.00 1.93 -11.58
N GLN A 16 -6.01 1.06 -11.53
CA GLN A 16 -7.03 0.94 -12.57
C GLN A 16 -7.84 2.24 -12.73
N ALA A 17 -8.22 2.89 -11.63
CA ALA A 17 -8.92 4.17 -11.65
C ALA A 17 -8.12 5.29 -12.35
N ARG A 18 -6.79 5.17 -12.40
CA ARG A 18 -5.89 6.13 -13.05
C ARG A 18 -5.47 5.70 -14.47
N ASN A 19 -5.94 4.55 -14.95
CA ASN A 19 -5.50 3.94 -16.20
C ASN A 19 -3.97 3.76 -16.31
N TRP A 20 -3.30 3.53 -15.18
CA TRP A 20 -1.85 3.35 -15.15
C TRP A 20 -1.46 1.90 -15.40
N THR A 21 -0.34 1.72 -16.09
CA THR A 21 0.26 0.40 -16.29
C THR A 21 1.08 0.01 -15.05
N GLN A 22 1.26 -1.29 -14.82
CA GLN A 22 2.10 -1.76 -13.70
C GLN A 22 3.56 -1.26 -13.80
N PRO A 23 4.22 -1.24 -14.99
CA PRO A 23 5.55 -0.67 -15.13
C PRO A 23 5.63 0.81 -14.73
N TYR A 24 4.66 1.62 -15.17
CA TYR A 24 4.63 3.05 -14.83
C TYR A 24 4.64 3.29 -13.32
N VAL A 25 3.84 2.52 -12.56
CA VAL A 25 3.79 2.65 -11.11
C VAL A 25 5.09 2.17 -10.46
N ALA A 26 5.63 1.05 -10.93
CA ALA A 26 6.90 0.51 -10.43
C ALA A 26 8.04 1.52 -10.58
N ASP A 27 8.14 2.14 -11.76
CA ASP A 27 9.14 3.17 -12.06
C ASP A 27 8.93 4.43 -11.19
N SER A 28 7.67 4.86 -11.02
CA SER A 28 7.30 6.04 -10.23
C SER A 28 7.70 5.95 -8.76
N ILE A 29 7.82 4.74 -8.20
CA ILE A 29 8.23 4.52 -6.80
C ILE A 29 9.61 3.85 -6.67
N SER A 30 10.31 3.70 -7.80
CA SER A 30 11.66 3.13 -7.92
C SER A 30 11.77 1.71 -7.36
N ILE A 31 10.85 0.83 -7.77
CA ILE A 31 10.94 -0.62 -7.50
C ILE A 31 10.92 -1.40 -8.81
N THR A 32 11.32 -2.67 -8.75
CA THR A 32 11.21 -3.54 -9.93
C THR A 32 9.75 -3.85 -10.26
N LEU A 33 9.44 -4.05 -11.55
CA LEU A 33 8.11 -4.50 -12.00
C LEU A 33 7.68 -5.78 -11.29
N ARG A 34 8.59 -6.75 -11.11
CA ARG A 34 8.31 -8.01 -10.42
C ARG A 34 7.90 -7.78 -8.96
N GLN A 35 8.57 -6.86 -8.26
CA GLN A 35 8.21 -6.50 -6.90
C GLN A 35 6.80 -5.89 -6.86
N TYR A 36 6.50 -4.95 -7.75
CA TYR A 36 5.17 -4.36 -7.86
C TYR A 36 4.09 -5.41 -8.12
N GLN A 37 4.31 -6.32 -9.08
CA GLN A 37 3.38 -7.40 -9.42
C GLN A 37 3.14 -8.34 -8.24
N ASN A 38 4.15 -8.64 -7.43
CA ASN A 38 3.99 -9.46 -6.23
C ASN A 38 3.19 -8.75 -5.13
N ILE A 39 3.30 -7.43 -5.03
CA ILE A 39 2.49 -6.62 -4.12
C ILE A 39 1.03 -6.59 -4.60
N GLU A 40 0.77 -6.23 -5.85
CA GLU A 40 -0.58 -6.08 -6.41
C GLU A 40 -1.34 -7.42 -6.47
N SER A 41 -0.63 -8.55 -6.64
CA SER A 41 -1.21 -9.89 -6.56
C SER A 41 -1.38 -10.42 -5.13
N GLY A 42 -0.92 -9.68 -4.12
CA GLY A 42 -0.97 -10.10 -2.71
C GLY A 42 -0.06 -11.28 -2.38
N ARG A 43 0.96 -11.55 -3.20
CA ARG A 43 1.98 -12.60 -2.96
C ARG A 43 3.03 -12.17 -1.93
N CYS A 44 3.32 -10.88 -1.82
CA CYS A 44 4.25 -10.36 -0.82
C CYS A 44 3.69 -9.14 -0.07
N THR A 45 4.23 -8.92 1.12
CA THR A 45 4.02 -7.69 1.88
C THR A 45 5.16 -6.74 1.54
N PRO A 46 4.88 -5.50 1.08
CA PRO A 46 5.93 -4.53 0.80
C PRO A 46 6.68 -4.13 2.09
N ARG A 47 7.91 -3.66 1.92
CA ARG A 47 8.64 -2.96 2.99
C ARG A 47 7.96 -1.62 3.29
N THR A 48 8.20 -1.09 4.49
CA THR A 48 7.57 0.14 4.99
C THR A 48 7.75 1.33 4.05
N ASP A 49 8.93 1.49 3.46
CA ASP A 49 9.22 2.57 2.50
C ASP A 49 8.36 2.44 1.23
N THR A 50 8.29 1.24 0.65
CA THR A 50 7.46 0.96 -0.54
C THR A 50 5.97 1.12 -0.22
N PHE A 51 5.54 0.67 0.96
CA PHE A 51 4.18 0.86 1.44
C PHE A 51 3.82 2.35 1.52
N LEU A 52 4.65 3.18 2.15
CA LEU A 52 4.41 4.62 2.24
C LEU A 52 4.40 5.29 0.87
N LYS A 53 5.32 4.93 -0.03
CA LYS A 53 5.31 5.42 -1.41
C LYS A 53 3.99 5.12 -2.12
N LEU A 54 3.47 3.90 -2.00
CA LEU A 54 2.18 3.52 -2.58
C LEU A 54 1.01 4.29 -1.96
N VAL A 55 1.00 4.43 -0.63
CA VAL A 55 -0.01 5.19 0.11
C VAL A 55 -0.05 6.64 -0.37
N TYR A 56 1.10 7.30 -0.47
CA TYR A 56 1.17 8.69 -0.92
C TYR A 56 0.88 8.85 -2.41
N LEU A 57 1.44 7.98 -3.26
CA LEU A 57 1.21 8.03 -4.71
C LEU A 57 -0.28 7.91 -5.06
N PHE A 58 -0.98 7.00 -4.37
CA PHE A 58 -2.38 6.72 -4.65
C PHE A 58 -3.36 7.48 -3.76
N GLY A 59 -2.89 8.23 -2.75
CA GLY A 59 -3.73 8.92 -1.79
C GLY A 59 -4.59 7.95 -0.95
N LEU A 60 -4.01 6.81 -0.58
CA LEU A 60 -4.72 5.80 0.21
C LEU A 60 -4.86 6.27 1.67
N ASP A 61 -6.00 5.96 2.27
CA ASP A 61 -6.22 6.24 3.69
C ASP A 61 -5.47 5.22 4.55
N ILE A 62 -4.35 5.66 5.15
CA ILE A 62 -3.48 4.82 5.96
C ILE A 62 -4.19 4.24 7.21
N GLU A 63 -5.22 4.93 7.70
CA GLU A 63 -5.99 4.54 8.88
C GLU A 63 -6.72 3.21 8.65
N LYS A 64 -7.09 2.91 7.40
CA LYS A 64 -7.73 1.65 7.02
C LYS A 64 -6.88 0.42 7.31
N TYR A 65 -5.56 0.58 7.39
CA TYR A 65 -4.63 -0.53 7.65
C TYR A 65 -4.37 -0.77 9.14
N LYS A 66 -4.79 0.14 10.04
CA LYS A 66 -4.54 0.01 11.50
C LYS A 66 -5.02 -1.30 12.09
N LYS A 67 -6.16 -1.82 11.64
CA LYS A 67 -6.73 -3.10 12.12
C LYS A 67 -5.79 -4.30 11.88
N GLY A 68 -4.85 -4.19 10.94
CA GLY A 68 -3.86 -5.22 10.66
C GLY A 68 -2.64 -5.20 11.59
N PHE A 69 -2.50 -4.19 12.44
CA PHE A 69 -1.33 -4.00 13.29
C PHE A 69 -1.73 -3.88 14.76
N ILE A 70 -1.15 -4.74 15.60
CA ILE A 70 -1.29 -4.64 17.06
C ILE A 70 -0.21 -3.67 17.53
N LEU A 71 -0.62 -2.53 18.06
CA LEU A 71 0.27 -1.61 18.75
C LEU A 71 0.25 -1.96 20.24
N HIS A 72 1.42 -2.26 20.80
CA HIS A 72 1.56 -2.61 22.22
C HIS A 72 1.57 -1.39 23.15
N VAL A 73 1.43 -0.19 22.61
CA VAL A 73 1.38 1.07 23.36
C VAL A 73 0.12 1.82 22.93
N PRO A 74 -0.68 2.36 23.86
CA PRO A 74 -1.79 3.23 23.52
C PRO A 74 -1.26 4.49 22.84
N LEU A 75 -1.66 4.71 21.59
CA LEU A 75 -1.35 5.95 20.89
C LEU A 75 -2.13 7.09 21.55
N PRO A 76 -1.48 8.18 22.01
CA PRO A 76 -2.20 9.34 22.51
C PRO A 76 -3.09 9.90 21.39
N ALA A 77 -4.33 10.24 21.72
CA ALA A 77 -5.21 10.91 20.79
C ALA A 77 -4.55 12.23 20.38
N TYR A 78 -4.19 12.35 19.10
CA TYR A 78 -3.61 13.57 18.56
C TYR A 78 -4.66 14.68 18.68
N ARG A 79 -4.47 15.61 19.63
CA ARG A 79 -5.25 16.86 19.66
C ARG A 79 -4.69 17.75 18.56
N LYS A 80 -5.52 18.03 17.56
CA LYS A 80 -5.28 19.10 16.58
C LYS A 80 -5.31 20.47 17.27
#